data_AF-A1E601-F1
#
_entry.id   AF-A1E601-F1
#
_cell.length_a   1.000
_cell.length_b   1.000
_cell.length_c   1.000
_cell.angle_alpha   90.00
_cell.angle_beta   90.00
_cell.angle_gamma   90.00
#
_symmetry.space_group_name_H-M   'P 1'
#
loop_
_entity.id
_entity.type
_entity.pdbx_description
1 polymer ?
#
loop_
_entity_poly.entity_id
_entity_poly.type
_entity_poly.pdbx_seq_one_letter_code
_entity_poly.pdbx_strand_id
1 'polypeptide(L)'
;KIAWYEVLAGEKSFKAVNNWLPDETVEAFRTYLVGIKGPLTTPVGGGIRSLNVALRQMLDLYVCLRPVRYFKGVPSPVKTPDKVDMTIFRENTEDIYAGIEFEAGTAAAEKFLGLLKQEFPKEFGKIRFPSDVGLGIKPVSHEGSDRLIRAAIQYAVDHKRKSVTLVHKGNIMKFTEGAFRKWGYE
;
A
#
# COMPACT_ATOMS: atom_id res chain seq x y z
N LYS A 1 20.72 7.22 -25.61
CA LYS A 1 19.63 8.23 -25.58
C LYS A 1 18.35 7.52 -25.18
N ILE A 2 17.50 8.12 -24.34
CA ILE A 2 16.19 7.55 -23.96
C ILE A 2 15.15 8.04 -24.98
N ALA A 3 14.35 7.14 -25.53
CA ALA A 3 13.19 7.47 -26.35
C ALA A 3 11.95 7.52 -25.45
N TRP A 4 11.36 8.71 -25.28
CA TRP A 4 10.19 8.90 -24.42
C TRP A 4 8.90 8.51 -25.15
N TYR A 5 8.05 7.74 -24.48
CA TYR A 5 6.70 7.41 -24.92
C TYR A 5 5.71 7.91 -23.86
N GLU A 6 4.95 8.95 -24.21
CA GLU A 6 3.96 9.53 -23.28
C GLU A 6 2.70 8.68 -23.25
N VAL A 7 2.18 8.45 -22.03
CA VAL A 7 0.91 7.76 -21.78
C VAL A 7 0.03 8.61 -20.85
N LEU A 8 -1.29 8.42 -20.91
CA LEU A 8 -2.25 9.29 -20.23
C LEU A 8 -2.72 8.70 -18.89
N ALA A 9 -2.75 9.52 -17.84
CA ALA A 9 -3.41 9.18 -16.58
C ALA A 9 -3.88 10.46 -15.86
N GLY A 10 -4.84 10.31 -14.95
CA GLY A 10 -5.36 11.40 -14.13
C GLY A 10 -6.18 12.40 -14.93
N GLU A 11 -6.17 13.66 -14.50
CA GLU A 11 -7.00 14.72 -15.06
C GLU A 11 -6.75 14.96 -16.56
N LYS A 12 -5.49 14.86 -17.02
CA LYS A 12 -5.14 14.97 -18.44
C LYS A 12 -5.85 13.89 -19.27
N SER A 13 -5.89 12.66 -18.76
CA SER A 13 -6.59 11.55 -19.39
C SER A 13 -8.10 11.74 -19.39
N PHE A 14 -8.67 12.14 -18.24
CA PHE A 14 -10.11 12.34 -18.13
C PHE A 14 -10.62 13.41 -19.11
N LYS A 15 -9.91 14.53 -19.23
CA LYS A 15 -10.26 15.60 -20.19
C LYS A 15 -10.13 15.16 -21.65
N ALA A 16 -9.20 14.26 -21.97
CA ALA A 16 -8.93 13.84 -23.33
C ALA A 16 -9.85 12.70 -23.80
N VAL A 17 -10.10 11.70 -22.94
CA VAL A 17 -10.75 10.43 -23.32
C VAL A 17 -11.84 9.98 -22.35
N ASN A 18 -12.26 10.83 -21.41
CA ASN A 18 -13.27 10.53 -20.38
C ASN A 18 -12.96 9.26 -19.55
N ASN A 19 -11.68 8.95 -19.37
CA ASN A 19 -11.19 7.85 -18.56
C ASN A 19 -9.99 8.31 -17.73
N TRP A 20 -10.00 8.03 -16.43
CA TRP A 20 -8.94 8.42 -15.49
C TRP A 20 -7.66 7.60 -15.63
N LEU A 21 -7.77 6.33 -16.03
CA LEU A 21 -6.64 5.43 -16.24
C LEU A 21 -6.98 4.45 -17.38
N PRO A 22 -6.65 4.80 -18.64
CA PRO A 22 -6.82 3.91 -19.78
C PRO A 22 -5.98 2.64 -19.65
N ASP A 23 -6.49 1.51 -20.15
CA ASP A 23 -5.76 0.24 -20.14
C ASP A 23 -4.44 0.32 -20.92
N GLU A 24 -4.41 1.10 -22.00
CA GLU A 24 -3.19 1.36 -22.80
C GLU A 24 -2.03 1.87 -21.95
N THR A 25 -2.31 2.68 -20.93
CA THR A 25 -1.28 3.16 -20.00
C THR A 25 -0.69 2.02 -19.18
N VAL A 26 -1.52 1.11 -18.69
CA VAL A 26 -1.08 -0.06 -17.92
C VAL A 26 -0.32 -1.04 -18.82
N GLU A 27 -0.81 -1.28 -20.03
CA GLU A 27 -0.15 -2.14 -21.03
C GLU A 27 1.20 -1.57 -21.47
N ALA A 28 1.34 -0.25 -21.59
CA ALA A 28 2.62 0.38 -21.86
C ALA A 28 3.62 0.12 -20.71
N PHE A 29 3.20 0.25 -19.44
CA PHE A 29 4.07 -0.10 -18.32
C PHE A 29 4.45 -1.58 -18.29
N ARG A 30 3.54 -2.49 -18.65
CA ARG A 30 3.83 -3.95 -18.77
C ARG A 30 4.81 -4.25 -19.90
N THR A 31 4.67 -3.56 -21.03
CA THR A 31 5.49 -3.78 -22.24
C THR A 31 6.89 -3.18 -22.08
N TYR A 32 7.00 -1.95 -21.59
CA TYR A 32 8.26 -1.21 -21.51
C TYR A 32 8.96 -1.34 -20.15
N LEU A 33 8.31 -1.95 -19.15
CA LEU A 33 8.81 -2.31 -17.81
C LEU A 33 9.18 -1.15 -16.88
N VAL A 34 9.69 -0.04 -17.43
CA VAL A 34 10.15 1.12 -16.68
C VAL A 34 9.42 2.36 -17.19
N GLY A 35 8.83 3.11 -16.26
CA GLY A 35 8.33 4.44 -16.57
C GLY A 35 8.31 5.35 -15.37
N ILE A 36 8.06 6.63 -15.65
CA ILE A 36 8.05 7.72 -14.66
C ILE A 36 6.74 8.49 -14.80
N LYS A 37 6.19 8.94 -13.68
CA LYS A 37 4.97 9.76 -13.68
C LYS A 37 5.06 10.94 -12.74
N GLY A 38 4.51 12.07 -13.19
CA GLY A 38 4.20 13.22 -12.33
C GLY A 38 3.06 12.93 -11.35
N PRO A 39 2.71 13.86 -10.45
CA PRO A 39 1.60 13.68 -9.52
C PRO A 39 0.27 13.44 -10.26
N LEU A 40 -0.60 12.60 -9.69
CA LEU A 40 -1.92 12.31 -10.24
C LEU A 40 -2.99 12.77 -9.24
N THR A 41 -3.88 13.66 -9.68
CA THR A 41 -5.05 14.09 -8.91
C THR A 41 -6.00 12.92 -8.75
N THR A 42 -6.40 12.61 -7.51
CA THR A 42 -7.48 11.65 -7.20
C THR A 42 -8.66 12.44 -6.65
N PRO A 43 -9.87 12.33 -7.22
CA PRO A 43 -11.05 13.00 -6.67
C PRO A 43 -11.37 12.45 -5.27
N VAL A 44 -11.66 13.35 -4.32
CA VAL A 44 -12.06 12.97 -2.96
C VAL A 44 -13.55 12.64 -2.95
N GLY A 45 -13.95 11.49 -2.39
CA GLY A 45 -15.35 11.13 -2.15
C GLY A 45 -16.15 10.60 -3.36
N GLY A 46 -15.57 10.56 -4.57
CA GLY A 46 -16.29 10.23 -5.81
C GLY A 46 -16.31 8.75 -6.22
N GLY A 47 -16.14 7.80 -5.29
CA GLY A 47 -16.19 6.35 -5.60
C GLY A 47 -15.00 5.76 -6.37
N ILE A 48 -14.04 6.60 -6.81
CA ILE A 48 -12.81 6.13 -7.47
C ILE A 48 -11.73 5.91 -6.41
N ARG A 49 -11.29 4.65 -6.25
CA ARG A 49 -10.10 4.30 -5.44
C ARG A 49 -8.87 5.00 -6.01
N SER A 50 -7.90 5.35 -5.17
CA SER A 50 -6.71 6.10 -5.58
C SER A 50 -6.05 5.54 -6.85
N LEU A 51 -5.87 6.38 -7.88
CA LEU A 51 -5.21 5.98 -9.14
C LEU A 51 -3.79 5.45 -8.92
N ASN A 52 -3.10 5.99 -7.91
CA ASN A 52 -1.78 5.50 -7.54
C ASN A 52 -1.84 4.10 -6.94
N VAL A 53 -2.88 3.79 -6.15
CA VAL A 53 -3.09 2.44 -5.58
C VAL A 53 -3.50 1.47 -6.68
N ALA A 54 -4.43 1.87 -7.56
CA ALA A 54 -4.86 1.07 -8.70
C ALA A 54 -3.67 0.67 -9.59
N LEU A 55 -2.82 1.62 -9.98
CA LEU A 55 -1.62 1.34 -10.77
C LEU A 55 -0.69 0.31 -10.09
N ARG A 56 -0.49 0.41 -8.77
CA ARG A 56 0.38 -0.52 -8.03
C ARG A 56 -0.20 -1.92 -8.00
N GLN A 57 -1.51 -2.05 -7.80
CA GLN A 57 -2.20 -3.33 -7.75
C GLN A 57 -2.26 -3.98 -9.14
N MET A 58 -2.63 -3.22 -10.17
CA MET A 58 -2.74 -3.73 -11.56
C MET A 58 -1.39 -4.17 -12.15
N LEU A 59 -0.30 -3.55 -11.71
CA LEU A 59 1.07 -3.87 -12.16
C LEU A 59 1.83 -4.75 -11.16
N ASP A 60 1.20 -5.19 -10.07
CA ASP A 60 1.83 -5.92 -8.95
C ASP A 60 3.16 -5.31 -8.50
N LEU A 61 3.21 -3.98 -8.38
CA LEU A 61 4.39 -3.23 -7.91
C LEU A 61 4.49 -3.32 -6.39
N TYR A 62 4.81 -4.52 -5.89
CA TYR A 62 4.72 -4.91 -4.48
C TYR A 62 5.69 -4.20 -3.54
N VAL A 63 6.77 -3.62 -4.05
CA VAL A 63 7.71 -2.79 -3.27
C VAL A 63 7.44 -1.31 -3.51
N CYS A 64 7.05 -0.58 -2.47
CA CYS A 64 7.20 0.86 -2.44
C CYS A 64 8.55 1.23 -1.79
N LEU A 65 9.56 1.50 -2.64
CA LEU A 65 10.91 1.87 -2.21
C LEU A 65 11.01 3.38 -1.96
N ARG A 66 11.46 3.79 -0.77
CA ARG A 66 11.65 5.22 -0.43
C ARG A 66 12.99 5.45 0.27
N PRO A 67 14.07 5.75 -0.48
CA PRO A 67 15.30 6.26 0.09
C PRO A 67 15.05 7.66 0.67
N VAL A 68 15.47 7.88 1.92
CA VAL A 68 15.37 9.14 2.65
C VAL A 68 16.76 9.49 3.16
N ARG A 69 17.31 10.58 2.62
CA ARG A 69 18.61 11.13 3.02
C ARG A 69 18.55 12.65 3.07
N TYR A 70 19.37 13.25 3.92
CA TYR A 70 19.52 14.69 3.96
C TYR A 70 20.42 15.23 2.83
N PHE A 71 20.08 16.42 2.35
CA PHE A 71 20.89 17.20 1.42
C PHE A 71 21.31 18.50 2.12
N LYS A 72 22.61 18.79 2.11
CA LYS A 72 23.18 19.96 2.78
C LYS A 72 22.50 21.24 2.29
N GLY A 73 22.02 22.07 3.23
CA GLY A 73 21.37 23.35 2.94
C GLY A 73 19.84 23.28 2.85
N VAL A 74 19.24 22.07 2.80
CA VAL A 74 17.79 21.93 2.90
C VAL A 74 17.36 22.32 4.32
N PRO A 75 16.37 23.23 4.51
CA PRO A 75 15.84 23.57 5.83
C PRO A 75 15.27 22.33 6.52
N SER A 76 15.49 22.21 7.83
CA SER A 76 15.02 21.06 8.60
C SER A 76 14.42 21.48 9.93
N PRO A 77 13.32 20.85 10.38
CA PRO A 77 12.74 21.08 11.69
C PRO A 77 13.49 20.34 12.82
N VAL A 78 14.44 19.46 12.50
CA VAL A 78 15.21 18.69 13.50
C VAL A 78 16.66 19.17 13.58
N LYS A 79 17.30 18.96 14.73
CA LYS A 79 18.67 19.45 15.00
C LYS A 79 19.76 18.75 14.17
N THR A 80 19.62 17.46 13.88
CA THR A 80 20.65 16.67 13.18
C THR A 80 20.06 15.86 12.02
N PRO A 81 19.57 16.52 10.94
CA PRO A 81 18.97 15.82 9.81
C PRO A 81 20.00 15.01 9.01
N ASP A 82 21.27 15.39 9.08
CA ASP A 82 22.42 14.71 8.47
C ASP A 82 22.59 13.26 8.94
N LYS A 83 22.04 12.90 10.11
CA LYS A 83 22.02 11.52 10.61
C LYS A 83 20.94 10.65 9.96
N VAL A 84 20.05 11.22 9.15
CA VAL A 84 19.02 10.48 8.43
C VAL A 84 19.60 9.93 7.14
N ASP A 85 19.83 8.62 7.14
CA ASP A 85 20.12 7.81 5.96
C ASP A 85 19.40 6.46 6.12
N MET A 86 18.24 6.33 5.50
CA MET A 86 17.43 5.11 5.54
C MET A 86 16.76 4.86 4.20
N THR A 87 16.53 3.58 3.89
CA THR A 87 15.71 3.17 2.75
C THR A 87 14.53 2.38 3.26
N ILE A 88 13.32 2.89 3.00
CA ILE A 88 12.08 2.25 3.44
C ILE A 88 11.62 1.30 2.35
N PHE A 89 11.39 0.05 2.74
CA PHE A 89 10.66 -0.95 1.97
C PHE A 89 9.28 -1.08 2.58
N ARG A 90 8.26 -0.74 1.81
CA ARG A 90 6.87 -0.81 2.26
C ARG A 90 6.09 -1.73 1.34
N GLU A 91 5.38 -2.69 1.93
CA GLU A 91 4.39 -3.54 1.26
C GLU A 91 3.35 -2.64 0.58
N ASN A 92 2.97 -2.99 -0.65
CA ASN A 92 2.26 -2.07 -1.53
C ASN A 92 1.05 -2.71 -2.25
N THR A 93 0.68 -3.94 -1.88
CA THR A 93 -0.37 -4.73 -2.54
C THR A 93 -1.44 -5.28 -1.60
N GLU A 94 -1.16 -5.42 -0.31
CA GLU A 94 -2.07 -5.96 0.71
C GLU A 94 -2.35 -4.91 1.80
N ASP A 95 -2.46 -5.35 3.07
CA ASP A 95 -2.85 -4.55 4.23
C ASP A 95 -4.25 -3.94 4.02
N ILE A 96 -4.62 -2.98 4.85
CA ILE A 96 -5.88 -2.22 4.75
C ILE A 96 -6.00 -1.49 3.40
N TYR A 97 -4.90 -1.35 2.66
CA TYR A 97 -4.88 -0.77 1.31
C TYR A 97 -5.53 -1.66 0.25
N ALA A 98 -5.86 -2.91 0.57
CA ALA A 98 -6.73 -3.75 -0.27
C ALA A 98 -8.11 -3.09 -0.53
N GLY A 99 -8.54 -2.17 0.34
CA GLY A 99 -9.82 -1.46 0.20
C GLY A 99 -11.02 -2.40 0.31
N ILE A 100 -10.90 -3.44 1.13
CA ILE A 100 -12.00 -4.36 1.42
C ILE A 100 -12.73 -3.81 2.64
N GLU A 101 -13.81 -3.07 2.38
CA GLU A 101 -14.58 -2.37 3.40
C GLU A 101 -16.09 -2.39 3.10
N PHE A 102 -16.88 -2.24 4.16
CA PHE A 102 -18.34 -2.20 4.11
C PHE A 102 -18.82 -0.95 4.82
N GLU A 103 -19.59 -0.13 4.10
CA GLU A 103 -20.18 1.11 4.61
C GLU A 103 -21.30 0.82 5.62
N ALA A 104 -21.33 1.60 6.71
CA ALA A 104 -22.32 1.45 7.76
C ALA A 104 -23.76 1.64 7.22
N GLY A 105 -24.70 0.87 7.76
CA GLY A 105 -26.11 0.93 7.34
C GLY A 105 -26.42 0.32 5.97
N THR A 106 -25.42 -0.22 5.26
CA THR A 106 -25.65 -0.93 3.99
C THR A 106 -26.00 -2.40 4.22
N ALA A 107 -26.80 -2.98 3.33
CA ALA A 107 -27.15 -4.41 3.38
C ALA A 107 -25.91 -5.34 3.36
N ALA A 108 -24.82 -4.91 2.73
CA ALA A 108 -23.57 -5.64 2.71
C ALA A 108 -22.89 -5.66 4.09
N ALA A 109 -22.84 -4.52 4.79
CA ALA A 109 -22.34 -4.44 6.16
C ALA A 109 -23.20 -5.27 7.13
N GLU A 110 -24.53 -5.17 7.03
CA GLU A 110 -25.46 -5.95 7.85
C GLU A 110 -25.26 -7.46 7.67
N LYS A 111 -25.12 -7.92 6.41
CA LYS A 111 -24.85 -9.32 6.10
C LYS A 111 -23.52 -9.79 6.71
N PHE A 112 -22.46 -8.99 6.59
CA PHE A 112 -21.17 -9.34 7.15
C PHE A 112 -21.17 -9.34 8.69
N LEU A 113 -21.84 -8.37 9.33
CA LEU A 113 -22.07 -8.37 10.78
C LEU A 113 -22.88 -9.58 11.23
N GLY A 114 -23.90 -9.97 10.48
CA GLY A 114 -24.71 -11.16 10.75
C GLY A 114 -23.87 -12.43 10.75
N LEU A 115 -23.03 -12.61 9.72
CA LEU A 115 -22.07 -13.71 9.65
C LEU A 115 -21.09 -13.69 10.85
N LEU A 116 -20.51 -12.53 11.15
CA LEU A 116 -19.56 -12.40 12.26
C LEU A 116 -20.24 -12.72 13.61
N LYS A 117 -21.47 -12.27 13.81
CA LYS A 117 -22.25 -12.54 15.02
C LYS A 117 -22.59 -14.02 15.18
N GLN A 118 -22.93 -14.69 14.08
CA GLN A 118 -23.31 -16.10 14.07
C GLN A 118 -22.10 -17.02 14.26
N GLU A 119 -21.06 -16.83 13.45
CA GLU A 119 -19.91 -17.75 13.37
C GLU A 119 -18.79 -17.40 14.35
N PHE A 120 -18.65 -16.12 14.74
CA PHE A 120 -17.57 -15.60 15.58
C PHE A 120 -18.08 -14.68 16.71
N PRO A 121 -18.95 -15.18 17.61
CA PRO A 121 -19.62 -14.35 18.62
C PRO A 121 -18.64 -13.65 19.59
N LYS A 122 -17.46 -14.23 19.85
CA LYS A 122 -16.43 -13.61 20.70
C LYS A 122 -15.80 -12.39 20.03
N GLU A 123 -15.54 -12.45 18.74
CA GLU A 123 -14.99 -11.35 17.94
C GLU A 123 -16.04 -10.26 17.76
N PHE A 124 -17.29 -10.65 17.45
CA PHE A 124 -18.41 -9.72 17.37
C PHE A 124 -18.58 -8.93 18.69
N GLY A 125 -18.45 -9.58 19.85
CA GLY A 125 -18.54 -8.94 21.16
C GLY A 125 -17.49 -7.85 21.43
N LYS A 126 -16.42 -7.75 20.62
CA LYS A 126 -15.43 -6.68 20.72
C LYS A 126 -15.87 -5.40 19.99
N ILE A 127 -16.91 -5.47 19.16
CA ILE A 127 -17.49 -4.30 18.48
C ILE A 127 -18.31 -3.52 19.50
N ARG A 128 -17.82 -2.34 19.88
CA ARG A 128 -18.43 -1.52 20.94
C ARG A 128 -19.82 -0.99 20.58
N PHE A 129 -20.05 -0.67 19.30
CA PHE A 129 -21.27 -0.04 18.77
C PHE A 129 -21.69 -0.72 17.45
N PRO A 130 -22.31 -1.92 17.49
CA PRO A 130 -22.55 -2.70 16.28
C PRO A 130 -23.72 -2.22 15.40
N SER A 131 -24.54 -1.28 15.87
CA SER A 131 -25.72 -0.78 15.15
C SER A 131 -25.40 0.18 14.00
N ASP A 132 -24.27 0.87 14.08
CA ASP A 132 -23.84 1.86 13.10
C ASP A 132 -22.31 1.83 13.00
N VAL A 133 -21.80 0.88 12.22
CA VAL A 133 -20.36 0.59 12.16
C VAL A 133 -19.93 0.26 10.74
N GLY A 134 -18.90 0.96 10.27
CA GLY A 134 -18.16 0.59 9.07
C GLY A 134 -17.14 -0.51 9.39
N LEU A 135 -16.96 -1.44 8.47
CA LEU A 135 -16.09 -2.61 8.66
C LEU A 135 -14.99 -2.62 7.62
N GLY A 136 -13.78 -3.00 8.03
CA GLY A 136 -12.63 -3.14 7.14
C GLY A 136 -11.90 -4.44 7.38
N ILE A 137 -11.34 -5.02 6.32
CA ILE A 137 -10.54 -6.25 6.38
C ILE A 137 -9.07 -5.91 6.09
N LYS A 138 -8.18 -6.37 6.97
CA LYS A 138 -6.72 -6.21 6.84
C LYS A 138 -6.08 -7.59 6.59
N PRO A 139 -5.91 -8.01 5.32
CA PRO A 139 -5.11 -9.18 5.00
C PRO A 139 -3.62 -8.86 5.06
N VAL A 140 -2.83 -9.80 5.58
CA VAL A 140 -1.36 -9.81 5.47
C VAL A 140 -0.97 -11.25 5.26
N SER A 141 -0.34 -11.58 4.14
CA SER A 141 -0.01 -12.96 3.78
C SER A 141 1.47 -13.29 3.97
N HIS A 142 1.76 -14.59 4.04
CA HIS A 142 3.13 -15.09 4.06
C HIS A 142 3.86 -14.70 2.78
N GLU A 143 3.27 -14.97 1.61
CA GLU A 143 3.88 -14.69 0.31
C GLU A 143 4.14 -13.19 0.09
N GLY A 144 3.19 -12.33 0.45
CA GLY A 144 3.35 -10.87 0.40
C GLY A 144 4.45 -10.36 1.32
N SER A 145 4.55 -10.93 2.53
CA SER A 145 5.59 -10.59 3.50
C SER A 145 6.97 -11.06 3.03
N ASP A 146 7.10 -12.33 2.64
CA ASP A 146 8.35 -12.96 2.20
C ASP A 146 8.95 -12.22 1.00
N ARG A 147 8.16 -11.94 -0.05
CA ARG A 147 8.67 -11.24 -1.24
C ARG A 147 9.19 -9.83 -0.93
N LEU A 148 8.51 -9.08 -0.05
CA LEU A 148 8.95 -7.76 0.36
C LEU A 148 10.24 -7.83 1.18
N ILE A 149 10.27 -8.70 2.18
CA ILE A 149 11.38 -8.81 3.12
C ILE A 149 12.63 -9.33 2.41
N ARG A 150 12.47 -10.29 1.50
CA ARG A 150 13.51 -10.75 0.59
C ARG A 150 14.10 -9.59 -0.23
N ALA A 151 13.25 -8.75 -0.82
CA ALA A 151 13.71 -7.58 -1.57
C ALA A 151 14.49 -6.59 -0.68
N ALA A 152 14.04 -6.37 0.57
CA ALA A 152 14.72 -5.49 1.52
C ALA A 152 16.09 -6.05 1.98
N ILE A 153 16.18 -7.35 2.25
CA ILE A 153 17.42 -8.04 2.63
C ILE A 153 18.40 -8.02 1.45
N GLN A 154 17.95 -8.38 0.25
CA GLN A 154 18.77 -8.34 -0.95
C GLN A 154 19.34 -6.95 -1.19
N TYR A 155 18.49 -5.91 -1.11
CA TYR A 155 18.93 -4.53 -1.21
C TYR A 155 19.99 -4.18 -0.16
N ALA A 156 19.81 -4.61 1.09
CA ALA A 156 20.77 -4.36 2.16
C ALA A 156 22.12 -5.03 1.87
N VAL A 157 22.14 -6.26 1.34
CA VAL A 157 23.35 -6.96 0.92
C VAL A 157 24.03 -6.20 -0.23
N ASP A 158 23.31 -5.90 -1.30
CA ASP A 158 23.83 -5.25 -2.50
C ASP A 158 24.42 -3.86 -2.21
N HIS A 159 23.80 -3.13 -1.28
CA HIS A 159 24.18 -1.77 -0.91
C HIS A 159 24.98 -1.69 0.39
N LYS A 160 25.43 -2.84 0.93
CA LYS A 160 26.24 -2.95 2.15
C LYS A 160 25.64 -2.19 3.35
N ARG A 161 24.32 -2.27 3.51
CA ARG A 161 23.60 -1.69 4.65
C ARG A 161 23.85 -2.55 5.89
N LYS A 162 23.92 -1.91 7.06
CA LYS A 162 24.30 -2.56 8.32
C LYS A 162 23.19 -3.40 8.95
N SER A 163 21.94 -3.12 8.62
CA SER A 163 20.78 -3.74 9.25
C SER A 163 19.53 -3.63 8.39
N VAL A 164 18.64 -4.60 8.55
CA VAL A 164 17.23 -4.53 8.14
C VAL A 164 16.39 -4.54 9.42
N THR A 165 15.44 -3.63 9.52
CA THR A 165 14.57 -3.50 10.70
C THR A 165 13.12 -3.77 10.30
N LEU A 166 12.54 -4.82 10.86
CA LEU A 166 11.11 -5.14 10.68
C LEU A 166 10.28 -4.28 11.64
N VAL A 167 9.53 -3.32 11.10
CA VAL A 167 8.65 -2.44 11.88
C VAL A 167 7.23 -2.97 11.80
N HIS A 168 6.57 -3.13 12.96
CA HIS A 168 5.25 -3.75 13.03
C HIS A 168 4.52 -3.39 14.34
N LYS A 169 3.20 -3.57 14.40
CA LYS A 169 2.38 -3.47 15.65
C LYS A 169 1.85 -4.83 16.11
N GLY A 170 2.72 -5.84 16.06
CA GLY A 170 2.38 -7.24 16.35
C GLY A 170 2.05 -7.54 17.82
N ASN A 171 2.29 -6.60 18.74
CA ASN A 171 1.84 -6.75 20.13
C ASN A 171 0.31 -6.68 20.26
N ILE A 172 -0.35 -5.92 19.39
CA ILE A 172 -1.82 -5.82 19.31
C ILE A 172 -2.36 -6.72 18.19
N MET A 173 -1.80 -6.60 16.98
CA MET A 173 -2.25 -7.32 15.79
C MET A 173 -1.42 -8.58 15.56
N LYS A 174 -1.59 -9.58 16.44
CA LYS A 174 -0.74 -10.78 16.50
C LYS A 174 -0.73 -11.61 15.21
N PHE A 175 -1.87 -11.71 14.53
CA PHE A 175 -2.06 -12.62 13.39
C PHE A 175 -1.82 -11.98 12.01
N THR A 176 -1.54 -10.68 11.96
CA THR A 176 -1.20 -9.97 10.73
C THR A 176 0.19 -9.34 10.87
N GLU A 177 0.32 -8.32 11.71
CA GLU A 177 1.58 -7.61 11.95
C GLU A 177 2.58 -8.42 12.78
N GLY A 178 2.08 -9.25 13.69
CA GLY A 178 2.91 -10.23 14.39
C GLY A 178 3.38 -11.36 13.47
N ALA A 179 2.53 -11.77 12.52
CA ALA A 179 2.86 -12.75 11.49
C ALA A 179 3.91 -12.20 10.51
N PHE A 180 3.74 -10.97 10.01
CA PHE A 180 4.75 -10.26 9.21
C PHE A 180 6.14 -10.29 9.86
N ARG A 181 6.23 -9.95 11.15
CA ARG A 181 7.50 -10.04 11.89
C ARG A 181 8.01 -11.48 11.90
N LYS A 182 7.17 -12.45 12.24
CA LYS A 182 7.55 -13.85 12.37
C LYS A 182 8.11 -14.38 11.04
N TRP A 183 7.37 -14.23 9.95
CA TRP A 183 7.77 -14.64 8.60
C TRP A 183 9.03 -13.92 8.11
N GLY A 184 9.30 -12.70 8.59
CA GLY A 184 10.54 -12.01 8.28
C GLY A 184 11.79 -12.54 8.98
N TYR A 185 11.64 -13.32 10.04
CA TYR A 185 12.76 -13.96 10.76
C TYR A 185 12.96 -15.42 10.38
N GLU A 186 11.93 -16.08 9.82
CA GLU A 186 12.00 -17.44 9.27
C GLU A 186 12.87 -17.47 8.00
#